data_AF-A0A8S3FI22-F1
#
_entry.id   AF-A0A8S3FI22-F1
#
_cell.length_a   1.000
_cell.length_b   1.000
_cell.length_c   1.000
_cell.angle_alpha   90.00
_cell.angle_beta   90.00
_cell.angle_gamma   90.00
#
_symmetry.space_group_name_H-M   'P 1'
#
loop_
_entity.id
_entity.type
_entity.pdbx_description
1 polymer ?
#
loop_
_entity_poly.entity_id
_entity_poly.type
_entity_poly.pdbx_seq_one_letter_code
_entity_poly.pdbx_strand_id
1 'polypeptide(L)'
;DDQSKVPFLSNPSTGIWISYDDVTSISVKSDYVKQKHLGGPFFWELSSDRQGELVSTAYNVFSNTAETIVSSTTARSKTVTTTGSLLSMTTTLISTVIAQKTVRTWQSYYVYSIADEVTHDGRKYNCRQAHTSLLDWMPNCVPALWLQIQS
;
A
#
# COMPACT_ATOMS: atom_id res chain seq x y z
N ASP A 1 -20.09 -22.51 0.26
CA ASP A 1 -19.62 -23.90 0.12
C ASP A 1 -18.77 -24.26 1.33
N ASP A 2 -19.03 -25.43 1.94
CA ASP A 2 -18.45 -25.80 3.23
C ASP A 2 -16.98 -26.19 3.13
N GLN A 3 -16.49 -26.55 1.95
CA GLN A 3 -15.07 -26.84 1.74
C GLN A 3 -14.27 -25.57 1.47
N SER A 4 -14.69 -24.78 0.47
CA SER A 4 -13.97 -23.56 0.05
C SER A 4 -14.21 -22.35 0.97
N LYS A 5 -15.23 -22.40 1.83
CA LYS A 5 -15.61 -21.33 2.77
C LYS A 5 -15.93 -19.99 2.08
N VAL A 6 -16.42 -20.03 0.84
CA VAL A 6 -16.91 -18.86 0.09
C VAL A 6 -18.36 -19.02 -0.35
N PRO A 7 -19.12 -17.92 -0.49
CA PRO A 7 -20.46 -17.93 -1.07
C PRO A 7 -20.42 -17.99 -2.62
N PHE A 8 -21.57 -18.30 -3.21
CA PHE A 8 -21.81 -18.15 -4.64
C PHE A 8 -23.28 -17.81 -4.91
N LEU A 9 -23.54 -17.12 -6.01
CA LEU A 9 -24.88 -16.93 -6.57
C LEU A 9 -25.00 -17.74 -7.86
N SER A 10 -26.13 -18.41 -8.06
CA SER A 10 -26.42 -19.14 -9.29
C SER A 10 -27.82 -18.80 -9.83
N ASN A 11 -27.91 -18.66 -11.15
CA ASN A 11 -29.18 -18.59 -11.88
C ASN A 11 -29.22 -19.74 -12.91
N PRO A 12 -29.91 -20.85 -12.60
CA PRO A 12 -29.95 -22.02 -13.49
C PRO A 12 -30.63 -21.75 -14.84
N SER A 13 -31.58 -20.81 -14.89
CA SER A 13 -32.32 -20.49 -16.12
C SER A 13 -31.46 -19.73 -17.13
N THR A 14 -30.51 -18.92 -16.67
CA THR A 14 -29.57 -18.18 -17.54
C THR A 14 -28.17 -18.79 -17.58
N GLY A 15 -27.89 -19.80 -16.75
CA GLY A 15 -26.56 -20.40 -16.62
C GLY A 15 -25.52 -19.49 -15.97
N ILE A 16 -25.93 -18.41 -15.29
CA ILE A 16 -25.00 -17.48 -14.64
C ILE A 16 -24.57 -18.06 -13.28
N TRP A 17 -23.27 -17.99 -13.01
CA TRP A 17 -22.68 -18.34 -11.72
C TRP A 17 -21.63 -17.30 -11.32
N ILE A 18 -21.71 -16.81 -10.08
CA ILE A 18 -20.83 -15.77 -9.55
C ILE A 18 -20.29 -16.24 -8.20
N SER A 19 -18.97 -16.33 -8.08
CA SER A 19 -18.27 -16.50 -6.79
C SER A 19 -17.81 -15.14 -6.28
N TYR A 20 -17.89 -14.93 -4.97
CA TYR A 20 -17.49 -13.66 -4.34
C TYR A 20 -17.08 -13.90 -2.88
N ASP A 21 -16.57 -12.87 -2.22
CA ASP A 21 -16.29 -12.86 -0.79
C ASP A 21 -17.35 -12.06 -0.03
N ASP A 22 -17.73 -12.55 1.15
CA ASP A 22 -18.58 -11.85 2.10
C ASP A 22 -17.89 -11.73 3.46
N VAL A 23 -18.57 -11.14 4.45
CA VAL A 23 -18.04 -10.98 5.81
C VAL A 23 -17.63 -12.31 6.45
N THR A 24 -18.33 -13.41 6.15
CA THR A 24 -18.02 -14.72 6.73
C THR A 24 -16.73 -15.27 6.13
N SER A 25 -16.62 -15.26 4.79
CA SER A 25 -15.42 -15.76 4.11
C SER A 25 -14.18 -14.91 4.39
N ILE A 26 -14.34 -13.59 4.50
CA ILE A 26 -13.25 -12.67 4.89
C ILE A 26 -12.80 -12.91 6.33
N SER A 27 -13.73 -13.16 7.27
CA SER A 27 -13.36 -13.51 8.65
C SER A 27 -12.51 -14.79 8.69
N VAL A 28 -12.95 -15.84 8.01
CA VAL A 28 -12.24 -17.13 7.97
C VAL A 28 -10.85 -17.00 7.34
N LYS A 29 -10.73 -16.25 6.23
CA LYS A 29 -9.43 -15.97 5.59
C LYS A 29 -8.52 -15.16 6.50
N SER A 30 -9.06 -14.15 7.19
CA SER A 30 -8.30 -13.30 8.12
C SER A 30 -7.79 -14.10 9.31
N ASP A 31 -8.62 -14.98 9.88
CA ASP A 31 -8.21 -15.89 10.96
C ASP A 31 -7.09 -16.83 10.50
N TYR A 32 -7.19 -17.36 9.28
CA TYR A 32 -6.12 -18.19 8.70
C TYR A 32 -4.79 -17.43 8.58
N VAL A 33 -4.83 -16.19 8.07
CA VAL A 33 -3.64 -15.33 7.94
C VAL A 33 -3.00 -15.07 9.31
N LYS A 34 -3.81 -14.82 10.36
CA LYS A 34 -3.32 -14.71 11.76
C LYS A 34 -2.70 -16.02 12.25
N GLN A 35 -3.39 -17.15 12.12
CA GLN A 35 -2.94 -18.45 12.59
C GLN A 35 -1.65 -18.93 11.92
N LYS A 36 -1.41 -18.51 10.68
CA LYS A 36 -0.20 -18.83 9.92
C LYS A 36 0.90 -17.78 10.05
N HIS A 37 0.71 -16.75 10.88
CA HIS A 37 1.66 -15.65 11.07
C HIS A 37 2.09 -14.99 9.75
N LEU A 38 1.12 -14.78 8.85
CA LEU A 38 1.35 -14.12 7.56
C LEU A 38 1.22 -12.59 7.70
N GLY A 39 1.79 -11.84 6.75
CA GLY A 39 1.93 -10.39 6.84
C GLY A 39 0.63 -9.57 6.82
N GLY A 40 -0.51 -10.19 6.58
CA GLY A 40 -1.83 -9.54 6.51
C GLY A 40 -2.57 -9.84 5.20
N PRO A 41 -3.88 -9.56 5.14
CA PRO A 41 -4.67 -9.71 3.93
C PRO A 41 -4.45 -8.53 2.98
N PHE A 42 -4.53 -8.80 1.68
CA PHE A 42 -4.64 -7.81 0.61
C PHE A 42 -5.96 -8.03 -0.13
N PHE A 43 -6.58 -6.95 -0.62
CA PHE A 43 -7.84 -7.03 -1.37
C PHE A 43 -7.80 -6.06 -2.55
N TRP A 44 -8.61 -6.38 -3.56
CA TRP A 44 -8.83 -5.55 -4.74
C TRP A 44 -10.33 -5.54 -5.07
N GLU A 45 -11.01 -4.41 -5.21
CA GLU A 45 -10.60 -3.02 -4.98
C GLU A 45 -11.47 -2.35 -3.91
N LEU A 46 -10.99 -1.23 -3.36
CA LEU A 46 -11.67 -0.55 -2.25
C LEU A 46 -13.06 0.00 -2.63
N SER A 47 -13.25 0.50 -3.86
CA SER A 47 -14.55 1.00 -4.34
C SER A 47 -15.63 -0.09 -4.43
N SER A 48 -15.23 -1.36 -4.51
CA SER A 48 -16.16 -2.49 -4.55
C SER A 48 -16.58 -2.98 -3.15
N ASP A 49 -16.05 -2.38 -2.08
CA ASP A 49 -16.45 -2.68 -0.71
C ASP A 49 -17.59 -1.76 -0.26
N ARG A 50 -18.82 -2.29 -0.35
CA ARG A 50 -20.02 -1.54 0.00
C ARG A 50 -19.97 -1.14 1.49
N GLN A 51 -19.83 0.16 1.74
CA GLN A 51 -19.72 0.75 3.09
C GLN A 51 -18.46 0.33 3.88
N GLY A 52 -17.46 -0.28 3.22
CA GLY A 52 -16.21 -0.70 3.89
C GLY A 52 -16.39 -1.93 4.80
N GLU A 53 -17.42 -2.73 4.59
CA GLU A 53 -17.80 -3.84 5.46
C GLU A 53 -16.75 -4.97 5.45
N LEU A 54 -16.22 -5.30 4.28
CA LEU A 54 -15.24 -6.37 4.12
C LEU A 54 -13.90 -5.99 4.77
N VAL A 55 -13.44 -4.76 4.53
CA VAL A 55 -12.22 -4.22 5.15
C VAL A 55 -12.37 -4.12 6.67
N SER A 56 -13.52 -3.65 7.16
CA SER A 56 -13.79 -3.56 8.59
C SER A 56 -13.80 -4.94 9.26
N THR A 57 -14.32 -5.97 8.57
CA THR A 57 -14.30 -7.35 9.07
C THR A 57 -12.88 -7.87 9.21
N ALA A 58 -12.05 -7.71 8.18
CA ALA A 58 -10.64 -8.07 8.26
C ALA A 58 -9.92 -7.31 9.39
N TYR A 59 -10.14 -5.99 9.47
CA TYR A 59 -9.56 -5.17 10.54
C TYR A 59 -9.93 -5.68 11.93
N ASN A 60 -11.21 -5.99 12.18
CA ASN A 60 -11.69 -6.49 13.46
C ASN A 60 -11.04 -7.82 13.86
N VAL A 61 -10.82 -8.72 12.91
CA VAL A 61 -10.11 -9.98 13.18
C VAL A 61 -8.67 -9.70 13.64
N PHE A 62 -7.96 -8.78 13.00
CA PHE A 62 -6.57 -8.45 13.36
C PHE A 62 -6.44 -7.57 14.61
N SER A 63 -7.41 -6.69 14.87
CA SER A 63 -7.39 -5.76 16.02
C SER A 63 -7.85 -6.43 17.31
N ASN A 64 -8.73 -7.44 17.23
CA ASN A 64 -9.13 -8.23 18.38
C ASN A 64 -7.94 -9.09 18.85
N THR A 65 -7.23 -8.55 19.84
CA THR A 65 -6.11 -9.16 20.58
C THR A 65 -6.60 -10.01 21.75
N ALA A 66 -7.79 -10.61 21.65
CA ALA A 66 -8.19 -11.68 22.54
C ALA A 66 -7.51 -12.97 22.08
N GLU A 67 -6.19 -13.02 22.23
CA GLU A 67 -5.49 -14.29 22.26
C GLU A 67 -6.04 -15.08 23.45
N THR A 68 -6.67 -16.22 23.16
CA THR A 68 -6.82 -17.29 24.13
C THR A 68 -5.44 -17.57 24.71
N ILE A 69 -5.19 -17.09 25.92
CA ILE A 69 -3.94 -17.30 26.65
C ILE A 69 -3.81 -18.80 26.93
N VAL A 70 -3.15 -19.53 26.02
CA VAL A 70 -2.49 -20.77 26.37
C VAL A 70 -1.11 -20.37 26.90
N SER A 71 -1.02 -20.44 28.22
CA SER A 71 0.16 -20.13 29.02
C SER A 71 1.42 -20.78 28.44
N SER A 72 2.35 -19.97 27.94
CA SER A 72 3.76 -20.35 27.82
C SER A 72 4.62 -19.15 28.20
N THR A 73 4.90 -19.07 29.49
CA THR A 73 5.84 -18.13 30.10
C THR A 73 7.25 -18.45 29.62
N THR A 74 7.92 -17.55 28.89
CA THR A 74 9.37 -17.31 28.99
C THR A 74 9.67 -15.91 28.46
N ALA A 75 9.85 -14.97 29.38
CA ALA A 75 10.23 -13.59 29.11
C ALA A 75 11.72 -13.48 28.73
N ARG A 76 12.03 -12.78 27.63
CA ARG A 76 13.35 -12.16 27.45
C ARG A 76 13.21 -10.76 26.86
N SER A 77 13.29 -9.78 27.76
CA SER A 77 13.42 -8.35 27.45
C SER A 77 14.85 -8.05 26.95
N LYS A 78 14.96 -7.26 25.88
CA LYS A 78 16.19 -6.51 25.58
C LYS A 78 15.81 -5.06 25.26
N THR A 79 16.04 -4.22 26.25
CA THR A 79 16.13 -2.77 26.19
C THR A 79 17.24 -2.34 25.22
N VAL A 80 16.98 -1.39 24.32
CA VAL A 80 18.02 -0.62 23.62
C VAL A 80 17.75 0.86 23.85
N THR A 81 18.70 1.50 24.53
CA THR A 81 18.69 2.90 24.95
C THR A 81 19.29 3.79 23.85
N THR A 82 18.64 4.93 23.64
CA THR A 82 19.04 6.11 22.85
C THR A 82 20.37 6.71 23.29
N THR A 83 21.25 7.04 22.34
CA THR A 83 22.29 8.07 22.56
C THR A 83 22.43 8.92 21.30
N GLY A 84 21.96 10.17 21.36
CA GLY A 84 22.20 11.19 20.35
C GLY A 84 23.64 11.68 20.42
N SER A 85 24.24 11.92 19.24
CA SER A 85 25.53 12.58 19.10
C SER A 85 25.39 13.70 18.06
N LEU A 86 25.49 14.94 18.52
CA LEU A 86 25.55 16.14 17.69
C LEU A 86 27.03 16.41 17.38
N LEU A 87 27.39 16.44 16.09
CA LEU A 87 28.66 17.02 15.66
C LEU A 87 28.42 18.02 14.52
N SER A 88 28.71 19.28 14.87
CA SER A 88 28.87 20.43 14.00
C SER A 88 30.12 20.27 13.14
N MET A 89 30.01 20.44 11.82
CA MET A 89 31.15 20.65 10.93
C MET A 89 30.82 21.74 9.92
N THR A 90 31.74 22.69 9.82
CA THR A 90 31.68 23.98 9.15
C THR A 90 31.79 23.90 7.62
N THR A 91 31.22 24.92 6.99
CA THR A 91 31.12 25.21 5.55
C THR A 91 32.48 25.49 4.89
N THR A 92 32.73 24.89 3.71
CA THR A 92 33.57 25.50 2.66
C THR A 92 33.01 25.18 1.28
N LEU A 93 32.91 26.22 0.45
CA LEU A 93 32.29 26.28 -0.88
C LEU A 93 33.19 25.66 -1.99
N ILE A 94 32.57 25.48 -3.17
CA ILE A 94 33.14 25.27 -4.53
C ILE A 94 33.18 23.78 -4.92
N SER A 95 32.39 23.25 -5.87
CA SER A 95 31.95 23.79 -7.16
C SER A 95 30.51 23.40 -7.49
N THR A 96 29.68 24.34 -7.92
CA THR A 96 28.41 24.04 -8.59
C THR A 96 28.69 23.47 -9.98
N VAL A 97 28.78 22.13 -10.08
CA VAL A 97 28.24 21.47 -11.26
C VAL A 97 26.73 21.55 -11.07
N ILE A 98 26.09 22.56 -11.66
CA ILE A 98 24.63 22.53 -11.79
C ILE A 98 24.36 21.42 -12.78
N ALA A 99 24.21 20.19 -12.29
CA ALA A 99 23.44 19.18 -12.98
C ALA A 99 22.01 19.74 -13.00
N GLN A 100 21.70 20.55 -14.01
CA GLN A 100 20.35 21.04 -14.23
C GLN A 100 19.51 19.80 -14.47
N LYS A 101 18.77 19.41 -13.44
CA LYS A 101 17.76 18.37 -13.53
C LYS A 101 16.79 18.81 -14.60
N THR A 102 16.90 18.20 -15.78
CA THR A 102 16.12 18.55 -16.95
C THR A 102 14.66 18.15 -16.68
N VAL A 103 13.85 19.13 -16.28
CA VAL A 103 12.41 18.95 -16.09
C VAL A 103 11.82 18.57 -17.46
N ARG A 104 11.40 17.32 -17.61
CA ARG A 104 10.81 16.81 -18.86
C ARG A 104 9.29 16.90 -18.83
N THR A 105 8.63 17.06 -19.96
CA THR A 105 7.16 16.86 -20.00
C THR A 105 6.85 15.39 -19.69
N TRP A 106 5.79 15.12 -18.94
CA TRP A 106 5.38 13.73 -18.64
C TRP A 106 5.12 12.94 -19.93
N GLN A 107 5.49 11.66 -19.92
CA GLN A 107 5.34 10.67 -20.98
C GLN A 107 4.83 9.34 -20.41
N SER A 108 3.89 8.70 -21.11
CA SER A 108 3.45 7.32 -20.86
C SER A 108 4.48 6.30 -21.33
N TYR A 109 4.49 5.10 -20.73
CA TYR A 109 5.42 3.99 -21.02
C TYR A 109 6.90 4.31 -20.79
N TYR A 110 7.18 5.40 -20.07
CA TYR A 110 8.52 5.77 -19.64
C TYR A 110 8.80 5.28 -18.22
N VAL A 111 10.05 4.88 -17.96
CA VAL A 111 10.54 4.44 -16.64
C VAL A 111 11.01 5.64 -15.83
N TYR A 112 10.25 6.03 -14.81
CA TYR A 112 10.60 7.10 -13.88
C TYR A 112 11.38 6.57 -12.69
N SER A 113 12.42 7.30 -12.30
CA SER A 113 13.15 7.07 -11.04
C SER A 113 12.59 7.94 -9.92
N ILE A 114 12.84 7.55 -8.66
CA ILE A 114 12.50 8.40 -7.51
C ILE A 114 13.22 9.74 -7.69
N ALA A 115 12.50 10.81 -7.34
CA ALA A 115 12.89 12.19 -7.51
C ALA A 115 12.93 12.69 -8.95
N ASP A 116 12.60 11.94 -10.00
CA ASP A 116 12.43 12.52 -11.35
C ASP A 116 11.44 13.69 -11.31
N GLU A 117 11.72 14.77 -12.04
CA GLU A 117 10.81 15.91 -12.17
C GLU A 117 10.18 15.96 -13.56
N VAL A 118 8.87 16.13 -13.57
CA VAL A 118 8.11 16.28 -14.81
C VAL A 118 7.17 17.48 -14.78
N THR A 119 6.83 17.98 -15.97
CA THR A 119 5.76 18.95 -16.16
C THR A 119 4.54 18.27 -16.79
N HIS A 120 3.35 18.54 -16.25
CA HIS A 120 2.07 18.09 -16.79
C HIS A 120 1.01 19.16 -16.51
N ASP A 121 0.24 19.56 -17.53
CA ASP A 121 -0.77 20.63 -17.45
C ASP A 121 -0.27 21.92 -16.78
N GLY A 122 0.95 22.34 -17.12
CA GLY A 122 1.59 23.55 -16.58
C GLY A 122 2.04 23.44 -15.12
N ARG A 123 1.87 22.29 -14.47
CA ARG A 123 2.30 22.03 -13.09
C ARG A 123 3.52 21.12 -13.08
N LYS A 124 4.39 21.32 -12.10
CA LYS A 124 5.56 20.47 -11.87
C LYS A 124 5.25 19.38 -10.85
N TYR A 125 5.81 18.20 -11.06
CA TYR A 125 5.65 17.05 -10.18
C TYR A 125 6.99 16.35 -9.96
N ASN A 126 7.17 15.81 -8.77
CA ASN A 126 8.29 14.96 -8.39
C ASN A 126 7.82 13.50 -8.24
N CYS A 127 8.57 12.56 -8.81
CA CYS A 127 8.29 11.13 -8.74
C CYS A 127 8.63 10.59 -7.34
N ARG A 128 7.64 9.98 -6.67
CA ARG A 128 7.77 9.45 -5.29
C ARG A 128 8.26 8.01 -5.26
N GLN A 129 7.92 7.21 -6.27
CA GLN A 129 8.21 5.79 -6.35
C GLN A 129 8.68 5.47 -7.76
N ALA A 130 9.78 4.71 -7.91
CA ALA A 130 10.25 4.32 -9.25
C ALA A 130 9.24 3.38 -9.91
N HIS A 131 8.90 3.64 -11.18
CA HIS A 131 7.88 2.88 -11.91
C HIS A 131 7.98 3.07 -13.43
N THR A 132 7.36 2.16 -14.18
CA THR A 132 7.03 2.39 -15.59
C THR A 132 5.62 2.98 -15.67
N SER A 133 5.48 4.14 -16.30
CA SER A 133 4.17 4.81 -16.45
C SER A 133 3.25 4.08 -17.43
N LEU A 134 1.94 4.18 -17.18
CA LEU A 134 0.88 3.79 -18.12
C LEU A 134 0.15 5.03 -18.63
N LEU A 135 -0.68 4.87 -19.67
CA LEU A 135 -1.41 5.98 -20.30
C LEU A 135 -2.27 6.76 -19.30
N ASP A 136 -2.93 6.05 -18.37
CA ASP A 136 -3.84 6.66 -17.38
C ASP A 136 -3.14 7.01 -16.06
N TRP A 137 -1.80 6.98 -16.01
CA TRP A 137 -1.00 7.31 -14.83
C TRP A 137 -0.39 8.72 -14.93
N MET A 138 -1.21 9.68 -15.37
CA MET A 138 -0.85 11.09 -15.42
C MET A 138 -0.61 11.62 -14.00
N PRO A 139 0.35 12.55 -13.77
CA PRO A 139 0.76 12.95 -12.43
C PRO A 139 -0.34 13.48 -11.52
N ASN A 140 -1.40 14.06 -12.10
CA ASN A 140 -2.59 14.53 -11.40
C ASN A 140 -3.54 13.41 -10.93
N CYS A 141 -3.53 12.24 -11.58
CA CYS A 141 -4.45 11.13 -11.30
C CYS A 141 -3.88 10.08 -10.33
N VAL A 142 -2.55 10.05 -10.13
CA VAL A 142 -1.84 9.04 -9.32
C VAL A 142 -0.93 9.67 -8.26
N PRO A 143 -1.49 10.31 -7.20
CA PRO A 143 -0.72 11.02 -6.16
C PRO A 143 0.15 10.13 -5.28
N ALA A 144 -0.08 8.81 -5.30
CA ALA A 144 0.81 7.83 -4.67
C ALA A 144 2.18 7.78 -5.36
N LEU A 145 2.22 8.00 -6.68
CA LEU A 145 3.42 7.97 -7.51
C LEU A 145 4.01 9.37 -7.73
N TRP A 146 3.20 10.43 -7.67
CA TRP A 146 3.60 11.80 -7.99
C TRP A 146 3.26 12.79 -6.88
N LEU A 147 4.18 13.71 -6.62
CA LEU A 147 3.98 14.85 -5.71
C LEU A 147 3.99 16.14 -6.53
N GLN A 148 2.89 16.89 -6.53
CA GLN A 148 2.89 18.22 -7.12
C GLN A 148 3.82 19.14 -6.31
N ILE A 149 4.74 19.81 -7.00
CA ILE A 149 5.65 20.79 -6.40
C ILE A 149 5.26 22.20 -6.86
N GLN A 150 5.34 23.17 -5.96
CA GLN A 150 5.11 24.57 -6.28
C GLN A 150 6.29 25.13 -7.07
N SER A 151 6.01 25.85 -8.16
CA SER A 151 7.00 26.61 -8.93
C SER A 151 7.41 27.89 -8.21
#